data_AF-A0A8B0SUQ2-F1
#
_entry.id   AF-A0A8B0SUQ2-F1
#
_cell.length_a   1.000
_cell.length_b   1.000
_cell.length_c   1.000
_cell.angle_alpha   90.00
_cell.angle_beta   90.00
_cell.angle_gamma   90.00
#
_symmetry.space_group_name_H-M   'P 1'
#
loop_
_entity.id
_entity.type
_entity.pdbx_description
1 polymer ?
#
loop_
_entity_poly.entity_id
_entity_poly.type
_entity_poly.pdbx_seq_one_letter_code
_entity_poly.pdbx_strand_id
1 'polypeptide(L)' 'MKWRYSLRWKLPHRPCPGPRELISVVVEAGQAAPEEVMSRWVAGSGYAVCVDFSRPETDPTLER' A
#
# COMPACT_ATOMS: atom_id res chain seq x y z
N MET A 1 6.53 -14.18 -2.72
CA MET A 1 5.35 -13.37 -3.09
C MET A 1 5.50 -12.04 -2.37
N LYS A 2 5.23 -10.90 -3.00
CA LYS A 2 5.49 -9.57 -2.41
C LYS A 2 4.18 -8.83 -2.15
N TRP A 3 4.11 -8.08 -1.06
CA TRP A 3 3.01 -7.18 -0.75
C TRP A 3 3.51 -5.74 -0.78
N ARG A 4 2.61 -4.80 -1.09
CA ARG A 4 2.93 -3.37 -1.07
C ARG A 4 2.04 -2.66 -0.06
N TYR A 5 2.65 -2.10 0.97
CA TYR A 5 1.98 -1.21 1.89
C TYR A 5 2.08 0.23 1.39
N SER A 6 0.99 0.96 1.44
CA SER A 6 0.93 2.36 1.00
C SER A 6 0.04 3.19 1.91
N LEU A 7 0.37 4.47 2.09
CA LEU A 7 -0.47 5.41 2.83
C LEU A 7 -1.19 6.32 1.83
N ARG A 8 -2.50 6.09 1.64
CA ARG A 8 -3.29 6.69 0.55
C ARG A 8 -4.43 7.55 1.05
N TRP A 9 -4.72 8.64 0.35
CA TRP A 9 -5.91 9.45 0.60
C TRP A 9 -7.18 8.63 0.31
N LYS A 10 -8.09 8.57 1.29
CA LYS A 10 -9.32 7.77 1.21
C LYS A 10 -10.58 8.51 1.60
N LEU A 11 -10.55 9.83 1.79
CA LEU A 11 -11.75 10.62 2.02
C LEU A 11 -12.34 11.14 0.70
N PRO A 12 -13.46 10.56 0.21
CA PRO A 12 -14.06 10.99 -1.06
C PRO A 12 -14.76 12.36 -0.95
N HIS A 13 -15.24 12.72 0.23
CA HIS A 13 -16.01 13.95 0.45
C HIS A 13 -15.15 15.21 0.67
N ARG A 14 -13.83 15.07 0.73
CA ARG A 14 -12.91 16.20 0.89
C ARG A 14 -11.88 16.21 -0.23
N PRO A 15 -11.49 17.40 -0.72
CA PRO A 15 -10.35 17.51 -1.62
C PRO A 15 -9.10 16.99 -0.92
N CYS A 16 -8.27 16.28 -1.68
CA CYS A 16 -7.00 15.76 -1.17
C CYS A 16 -6.07 16.93 -0.84
N PRO A 17 -5.54 17.04 0.39
CA PRO A 17 -4.72 18.18 0.81
C PRO A 17 -3.31 18.18 0.21
N GLY A 18 -2.91 17.11 -0.48
CA GLY A 18 -1.59 16.94 -1.07
C GLY A 18 -1.53 15.74 -2.00
N PRO A 19 -0.43 14.98 -2.01
CA PRO A 19 -0.32 13.75 -2.80
C PRO A 19 -1.39 12.73 -2.41
N ARG A 20 -1.89 11.96 -3.38
CA ARG A 20 -2.84 10.87 -3.13
C ARG A 20 -2.20 9.66 -2.45
N GLU A 21 -0.89 9.50 -2.57
CA GLU A 21 -0.09 8.48 -1.92
C GLU A 21 1.14 9.17 -1.30
N LEU A 22 1.33 9.00 0.01
CA LEU A 22 2.41 9.66 0.75
C LEU A 22 3.68 8.80 0.81
N ILE A 23 3.51 7.48 0.84
CA ILE A 23 4.59 6.50 0.87
C ILE A 23 4.09 5.16 0.35
N SER A 24 5.01 4.38 -0.22
CA SER A 24 4.81 3.02 -0.69
C SER A 24 6.05 2.18 -0.40
N VAL A 25 5.86 1.03 0.24
CA VAL A 25 6.94 0.11 0.65
C VAL A 25 6.55 -1.31 0.26
N VAL A 26 7.48 -2.02 -0.38
CA VAL A 26 7.31 -3.42 -0.75
C VAL A 26 7.97 -4.31 0.29
N VAL A 27 7.24 -5.32 0.76
CA VAL A 27 7.67 -6.29 1.77
C VAL A 27 7.46 -7.72 1.28
N GLU A 28 8.05 -8.67 2.00
CA GLU A 28 7.66 -10.07 1.83
C GLU A 28 6.21 -10.29 2.25
N ALA A 29 5.52 -11.16 1.52
CA ALA A 29 4.16 -11.54 1.87
C ALA A 29 4.10 -12.09 3.30
N GLY A 30 3.07 -11.69 4.04
CA GLY A 30 2.88 -12.08 5.44
C GLY A 30 3.56 -11.16 6.45
N GLN A 31 4.43 -10.24 6.02
CA GLN A 31 5.00 -9.25 6.95
C GLN A 31 3.96 -8.20 7.36
N ALA A 32 4.11 -7.71 8.59
CA ALA A 32 3.32 -6.60 9.11
C ALA A 32 3.59 -5.29 8.35
N ALA A 33 2.74 -4.29 8.59
CA ALA A 33 2.92 -2.96 8.01
C ALA A 33 4.29 -2.36 8.43
N PRO A 34 5.12 -1.90 7.47
CA PRO A 34 6.43 -1.32 7.76
C PRO A 34 6.35 -0.10 8.67
N GLU A 35 7.38 0.10 9.49
CA GLU A 35 7.49 1.26 10.39
C GLU A 35 7.48 2.58 9.61
N GLU A 36 8.02 2.61 8.40
CA GLU A 36 8.06 3.79 7.54
C GLU A 36 6.66 4.25 7.12
N VAL A 37 5.72 3.30 6.97
CA VAL A 37 4.31 3.54 6.67
C VAL A 37 3.57 3.93 7.94
N MET A 38 3.78 3.20 9.03
CA MET A 38 3.09 3.41 10.31
C MET A 38 3.49 4.74 10.97
N SER A 39 4.76 5.13 10.90
CA SER A 39 5.26 6.40 11.46
C SER A 39 4.71 7.64 10.74
N ARG A 40 4.24 7.48 9.50
CA ARG A 40 3.58 8.55 8.74
C ARG A 40 2.06 8.55 8.90
N TRP A 41 1.49 7.49 9.49
CA TRP A 41 0.05 7.40 9.68
C TRP A 41 -0.38 8.29 10.84
N VAL A 42 -1.40 9.11 10.59
CA VAL A 42 -1.99 10.02 11.59
C VAL A 42 -3.49 9.77 11.64
N ALA A 43 -4.00 9.47 12.84
CA ALA A 43 -5.43 9.26 13.07
C ALA A 43 -6.25 10.48 12.63
N GLY A 44 -7.32 10.24 11.89
CA GLY A 44 -8.20 11.32 11.40
C GLY A 44 -7.65 12.17 10.25
N SER A 45 -6.41 11.92 9.77
CA SER A 45 -5.82 12.67 8.65
C SER A 45 -6.54 12.48 7.31
N GLY A 46 -7.34 11.42 7.16
CA GLY A 46 -7.98 11.03 5.91
C GLY A 46 -7.13 10.14 5.01
N TYR A 47 -5.88 9.89 5.40
CA TYR A 47 -5.03 8.89 4.78
C TYR A 47 -5.19 7.53 5.48
N ALA A 48 -5.24 6.46 4.71
CA ALA A 48 -5.40 5.09 5.20
C ALA A 48 -4.25 4.21 4.71
N VAL A 49 -3.82 3.28 5.58
CA VAL A 49 -2.86 2.22 5.21
C VAL A 49 -3.58 1.20 4.33
N CYS A 50 -3.06 1.01 3.12
CA CYS A 50 -3.57 0.07 2.13
C CYS A 50 -2.50 -1.00 1.88
N VAL A 51 -2.92 -2.25 1.70
CA VAL A 51 -2.07 -3.36 1.26
C VAL A 51 -2.51 -3.81 -0.14
N ASP A 52 -1.58 -3.83 -1.09
CA ASP A 52 -1.80 -4.44 -2.40
C ASP A 52 -1.06 -5.77 -2.47
N PHE A 53 -1.76 -6.80 -2.94
CA PHE A 53 -1.18 -8.13 -3.15
C PHE A 53 -0.68 -8.22 -4.59
N SER A 54 0.62 -8.38 -4.80
CA SER A 54 1.11 -8.73 -6.13
C SER A 54 0.66 -10.15 -6.48
N ARG A 55 0.07 -10.30 -7.67
CA ARG A 55 -0.22 -11.62 -8.24
C ARG A 55 1.10 -12.41 -8.31
N PRO A 56 1.12 -13.72 -8.02
CA PRO A 56 2.29 -14.50 -8.36
C PRO A 56 2.52 -14.33 -9.85
N GLU A 57 3.77 -14.05 -10.24
CA GLU A 57 4.16 -13.99 -11.65
C GLU A 57 3.74 -15.33 -12.26
N THR A 58 2.71 -15.32 -13.11
CA THR A 58 2.36 -16.50 -13.86
C THR A 58 3.53 -16.71 -14.81
N ASP A 59 4.39 -17.69 -14.50
CA ASP A 59 5.47 -18.07 -15.40
C ASP A 59 4.86 -18.43 -16.77
N PRO A 60 5.16 -17.68 -17.85
CA PRO A 60 4.55 -17.92 -19.16
C PRO A 60 5.00 -19.24 -19.81
N THR A 61 5.87 -20.02 -19.16
CA THR A 61 6.38 -21.31 -19.66
C THR A 61 5.55 -22.50 -19.21
N LEU A 62 4.60 -22.32 -18.28
CA LEU A 62 3.75 -23.42 -17.79
C LEU A 62 2.53 -23.71 -18.68
N GLU A 63 2.33 -22.96 -19.77
CA GLU A 63 1.31 -23.22 -20.81
C GLU A 63 1.93 -23.80 -22.09
N ARG A 64 2.71 -24.89 -21.97
CA ARG A 64 3.13 -25.71 -23.12
C ARG A 64 2.83 -27.19 -22.93
#